data_AF-A0AAE3KD59-F1
#
_entry.id   AF-A0AAE3KD59-F1
#
_cell.length_a   1.000
_cell.length_b   1.000
_cell.length_c   1.000
_cell.angle_alpha   90.00
_cell.angle_beta   90.00
_cell.angle_gamma   90.00
#
_symmetry.space_group_name_H-M   'P 1'
#
loop_
_entity.id
_entity.type
_entity.pdbx_description
1 polymer ?
#
loop_
_entity_poly.entity_id
_entity_poly.type
_entity_poly.pdbx_seq_one_letter_code
_entity_poly.pdbx_strand_id
1 'polypeptide(L)'
;MLFYLDTEFTSLKAPKLISIGLVAESTPETSLYVELVDGYQLADCSDFVLAYVLPHLEQGSARMPRRQAAGRIARWIASFPGRHTLVNDHPWFDVELLSNLLGSAWPARLSRQSQVFDPNGVRDYEIATALHHARRGHDVRARLHHAGDDARRLKRSVAAVRHLGRDPFTLQEHREQAPAAAMTG
;
A
#
# COMPACT_ATOMS: atom_id res chain seq x y z
N MET A 1 3.09 11.57 11.87
CA MET A 1 3.46 11.56 10.44
C MET A 1 2.75 10.43 9.72
N LEU A 2 2.65 10.51 8.40
CA LEU A 2 2.01 9.49 7.58
C LEU A 2 3.00 8.45 7.04
N PHE A 3 2.55 7.20 6.93
CA PHE A 3 3.18 6.14 6.15
C PHE A 3 2.22 5.68 5.06
N TYR A 4 2.65 5.79 3.81
CA TYR A 4 1.90 5.32 2.66
C TYR A 4 2.20 3.86 2.46
N LEU A 5 1.15 3.05 2.50
CA LEU A 5 1.18 1.60 2.45
C LEU A 5 0.52 1.14 1.15
N ASP A 6 1.16 0.17 0.52
CA ASP A 6 0.55 -0.65 -0.51
C ASP A 6 1.03 -2.10 -0.31
N THR A 7 0.18 -3.06 -0.69
CA THR A 7 0.52 -4.49 -0.65
C THR A 7 0.11 -5.21 -1.91
N GLU A 8 0.94 -6.16 -2.33
CA GLU A 8 0.56 -7.14 -3.35
C GLU A 8 0.21 -8.47 -2.69
N PHE A 9 -0.82 -9.14 -3.19
CA PHE A 9 -1.32 -10.39 -2.60
C PHE A 9 -1.94 -11.32 -3.66
N THR A 10 -2.12 -12.59 -3.29
CA THR A 10 -2.42 -13.68 -4.23
C THR A 10 -3.78 -13.61 -4.95
N SER A 11 -4.85 -13.23 -4.25
CA SER A 11 -6.20 -13.13 -4.84
C SER A 11 -7.15 -12.31 -3.96
N LEU A 12 -8.23 -11.80 -4.54
CA LEU A 12 -9.30 -11.12 -3.79
C LEU A 12 -10.13 -12.08 -2.91
N LYS A 13 -10.22 -13.36 -3.29
CA LYS A 13 -11.04 -14.35 -2.57
C LYS A 13 -10.36 -14.87 -1.30
N ALA A 14 -9.05 -15.07 -1.37
CA ALA A 14 -8.22 -15.57 -0.28
C ALA A 14 -6.86 -14.87 -0.32
N PRO A 15 -6.79 -13.60 0.16
CA PRO A 15 -5.59 -12.79 0.03
C PRO A 15 -4.48 -13.34 0.93
N LYS A 16 -3.36 -13.70 0.30
CA LYS A 16 -2.10 -14.02 0.99
C LYS A 16 -1.03 -13.03 0.53
N LEU A 17 -0.38 -12.40 1.49
CA LEU A 17 0.58 -11.33 1.24
C LEU A 17 1.81 -11.83 0.45
N ILE A 18 2.17 -11.09 -0.61
CA ILE A 18 3.33 -11.33 -1.48
C ILE A 18 4.42 -10.29 -1.18
N SER A 19 4.10 -9.00 -1.25
CA SER A 19 5.06 -7.92 -1.00
C SER A 19 4.42 -6.72 -0.31
N ILE A 20 5.24 -5.88 0.34
CA ILE A 20 4.82 -4.66 1.03
C ILE A 20 5.70 -3.50 0.60
N GLY A 21 5.08 -2.37 0.24
CA GLY A 21 5.72 -1.08 0.11
C GLY A 21 5.30 -0.14 1.24
N LEU A 22 6.27 0.53 1.85
CA LEU A 22 6.05 1.58 2.83
C LEU A 22 6.87 2.81 2.47
N VAL A 23 6.23 3.98 2.45
CA VAL A 23 6.91 5.26 2.19
C VAL A 23 6.59 6.24 3.30
N ALA A 24 7.61 6.85 3.89
CA ALA A 24 7.44 7.89 4.89
C ALA A 24 7.08 9.23 4.24
N GLU A 25 6.25 10.01 4.95
CA GLU A 25 5.96 11.40 4.63
C GLU A 25 7.20 12.32 4.64
N SER A 26 8.29 11.88 5.28
CA SER A 26 9.51 12.68 5.46
C SER A 26 10.20 13.11 4.16
N THR A 27 11.01 14.16 4.30
CA THR A 27 11.96 14.65 3.30
C THR A 27 13.37 14.64 3.90
N PRO A 28 14.39 14.02 3.25
CA PRO A 28 14.29 13.26 2.01
C PRO A 28 13.39 12.03 2.15
N GLU A 29 12.86 11.56 1.01
CA GLU A 29 11.99 10.39 0.99
C GLU A 29 12.73 9.17 1.52
N THR A 30 12.10 8.50 2.49
CA THR A 30 12.58 7.23 3.02
C THR A 30 11.50 6.19 2.76
N SER A 31 11.89 5.05 2.22
CA SER A 31 10.96 3.94 1.92
C SER A 31 11.55 2.60 2.35
N LEU A 32 10.67 1.63 2.49
CA LEU A 32 10.98 0.24 2.73
C LEU A 32 10.13 -0.62 1.79
N TYR A 33 10.77 -1.57 1.13
CA TYR A 33 10.11 -2.57 0.29
C TYR A 33 10.60 -3.96 0.69
N VAL A 34 9.67 -4.91 0.78
CA VAL A 34 9.97 -6.31 1.14
C VAL A 34 9.11 -7.27 0.33
N GLU A 35 9.68 -8.44 0.02
CA GLU A 35 9.04 -9.55 -0.67
C GLU A 35 9.09 -10.79 0.20
N LEU A 36 7.94 -11.40 0.40
CA LEU A 36 7.82 -12.61 1.20
C LEU A 36 8.19 -13.84 0.37
N VAL A 37 8.98 -14.72 0.98
CA VAL A 37 9.37 -16.01 0.36
C VAL A 37 8.57 -17.19 0.90
N ASP A 38 7.69 -16.95 1.86
CA ASP A 38 6.85 -17.92 2.56
C ASP A 38 5.45 -17.35 2.87
N GLY A 39 4.51 -18.25 3.16
CA GLY A 39 3.12 -17.91 3.49
C GLY A 39 2.16 -17.80 2.29
N TYR A 40 2.65 -18.00 1.08
CA TYR A 40 1.84 -18.26 -0.11
C TYR A 40 2.57 -19.23 -1.05
N GLN A 41 1.82 -19.82 -1.98
CA GLN A 41 2.31 -20.68 -3.05
C GLN A 41 1.81 -20.17 -4.39
N LEU A 42 2.45 -20.58 -5.49
CA LEU A 42 2.05 -20.17 -6.83
C LEU A 42 0.59 -20.54 -7.16
N ALA A 43 0.11 -21.67 -6.63
CA ALA A 43 -1.28 -22.12 -6.79
C ALA A 43 -2.31 -21.25 -6.06
N ASP A 44 -1.86 -20.38 -5.14
CA ASP A 44 -2.74 -19.41 -4.48
C ASP A 44 -3.01 -18.19 -5.37
N CYS A 45 -2.13 -17.92 -6.35
CA CYS A 45 -2.14 -16.73 -7.17
C CYS A 45 -3.22 -16.79 -8.26
N SER A 46 -3.96 -15.70 -8.42
CA SER A 46 -4.84 -15.50 -9.58
C SER A 46 -4.02 -15.31 -10.87
N ASP A 47 -4.64 -15.54 -12.03
CA ASP A 47 -4.02 -15.30 -13.34
C ASP A 47 -3.50 -13.86 -13.47
N PHE A 48 -4.22 -12.90 -12.90
CA PHE A 48 -3.79 -11.51 -12.85
C PHE A 48 -2.46 -11.34 -12.10
N VAL A 49 -2.35 -11.96 -10.91
CA VAL A 49 -1.13 -11.88 -10.09
C VAL A 49 0.04 -12.56 -10.80
N LEU A 50 -0.20 -13.71 -11.43
CA LEU A 50 0.83 -14.41 -12.22
C LEU A 50 1.35 -13.54 -13.38
N ALA A 51 0.46 -12.81 -14.04
CA ALA A 51 0.80 -12.01 -15.22
C ALA A 51 1.37 -10.63 -14.89
N TYR A 52 0.90 -9.97 -13.82
CA TYR A 52 1.14 -8.55 -13.59
C TYR A 52 1.82 -8.23 -12.26
N VAL A 53 1.85 -9.13 -11.27
CA VAL A 53 2.48 -8.86 -9.97
C VAL A 53 3.82 -9.57 -9.87
N LEU A 54 3.82 -10.90 -10.02
CA LEU A 54 5.04 -11.71 -9.83
C LEU A 54 6.20 -11.30 -10.75
N PRO A 55 5.98 -10.93 -12.03
CA PRO A 55 7.06 -10.47 -12.90
C PRO A 55 7.70 -9.14 -12.49
N HIS A 56 7.06 -8.37 -11.61
CA HIS A 56 7.53 -7.05 -11.20
C HIS A 56 8.31 -7.05 -9.88
N LEU A 57 8.37 -8.20 -9.19
CA LEU A 57 9.19 -8.38 -8.00
C LEU A 57 10.68 -8.11 -8.28
N GLU A 58 11.34 -7.36 -7.41
CA GLU A 58 12.76 -6.99 -7.45
C GLU A 58 13.70 -8.16 -7.13
N GLN A 59 13.20 -9.18 -6.44
CA GLN A 59 14.01 -10.31 -5.98
C GLN A 59 15.17 -9.85 -5.07
N GLY A 60 16.26 -10.63 -5.04
CA GLY A 60 17.51 -10.23 -4.38
C GLY A 60 17.34 -9.85 -2.91
N SER A 61 17.74 -8.63 -2.55
CA SER A 61 17.76 -8.12 -1.17
C SER A 61 16.39 -7.75 -0.60
N ALA A 62 15.35 -7.67 -1.45
CA ALA A 62 13.97 -7.45 -1.01
C ALA A 62 13.37 -8.72 -0.40
N ARG A 63 13.86 -9.90 -0.80
CA ARG A 63 13.32 -11.20 -0.38
C ARG A 63 13.67 -11.53 1.07
N MET A 64 12.67 -11.89 1.87
CA MET A 64 12.88 -12.39 3.21
C MET A 64 11.68 -13.21 3.74
N PRO A 65 11.89 -14.10 4.72
CA PRO A 65 10.79 -14.80 5.39
C PRO A 65 9.89 -13.85 6.18
N ARG A 66 8.61 -14.19 6.35
CA ARG A 66 7.59 -13.42 7.07
C ARG A 66 8.03 -12.93 8.44
N ARG A 67 8.65 -13.80 9.23
CA ARG A 67 9.15 -13.42 10.57
C ARG A 67 10.23 -12.32 10.50
N GLN A 68 11.12 -12.41 9.50
CA GLN A 68 12.16 -11.41 9.29
C GLN A 68 11.57 -10.09 8.76
N ALA A 69 10.62 -10.18 7.81
CA ALA A 69 9.88 -9.03 7.29
C ALA A 69 9.17 -8.27 8.42
N ALA A 70 8.41 -8.99 9.26
CA ALA A 70 7.70 -8.40 10.39
C ALA A 70 8.63 -7.61 11.31
N GLY A 71 9.76 -8.20 11.72
CA GLY A 71 10.76 -7.52 12.54
C GLY A 71 11.42 -6.33 11.84
N ARG A 72 11.71 -6.44 10.54
CA ARG A 72 12.32 -5.35 9.75
C ARG A 72 11.37 -4.16 9.62
N ILE A 73 10.11 -4.41 9.26
CA ILE A 73 9.07 -3.40 9.13
C ILE A 73 8.83 -2.72 10.47
N ALA A 74 8.64 -3.49 11.54
CA ALA A 74 8.39 -2.94 12.86
C ALA A 74 9.53 -2.01 13.33
N ARG A 75 10.80 -2.42 13.15
CA ARG A 75 11.96 -1.59 13.46
C ARG A 75 12.05 -0.34 12.58
N TRP A 76 11.78 -0.47 11.28
CA TRP A 76 11.80 0.67 10.37
C TRP A 76 10.76 1.71 10.78
N ILE A 77 9.51 1.30 11.04
CA ILE A 77 8.44 2.19 11.52
C ILE A 77 8.84 2.83 12.86
N ALA A 78 9.32 2.03 13.82
CA ALA A 78 9.69 2.52 15.15
C ALA A 78 10.91 3.46 15.15
N SER A 79 11.68 3.52 14.06
CA SER A 79 12.82 4.43 13.96
C SER A 79 12.42 5.89 13.77
N PHE A 80 11.17 6.16 13.38
CA PHE A 80 10.65 7.51 13.22
C PHE A 80 10.08 8.05 14.54
N PRO A 81 10.21 9.37 14.81
CA PRO A 81 9.67 9.97 16.03
C PRO A 81 8.16 10.21 15.95
N GLY A 82 7.53 10.35 17.12
CA GLY A 82 6.12 10.74 17.24
C GLY A 82 5.13 9.60 16.96
N ARG A 83 3.84 9.94 16.81
CA ARG A 83 2.78 8.97 16.42
C ARG A 83 2.67 8.89 14.90
N HIS A 84 2.32 7.72 14.41
CA HIS A 84 2.23 7.43 12.98
C HIS A 84 0.84 6.92 12.60
N THR A 85 0.42 7.22 11.37
CA THR A 85 -0.84 6.75 10.80
C THR A 85 -0.56 6.18 9.41
N LEU A 86 -1.16 5.03 9.10
CA LEU A 86 -1.10 4.44 7.76
C LEU A 86 -2.04 5.18 6.82
N VAL A 87 -1.63 5.30 5.57
CA VAL A 87 -2.46 5.71 4.44
C VAL A 87 -2.47 4.59 3.43
N ASN A 88 -3.64 4.12 3.04
CA ASN A 88 -3.85 3.18 1.91
C ASN A 88 -4.88 3.78 0.95
N ASP A 89 -4.95 3.25 -0.26
CA ASP A 89 -6.00 3.59 -1.22
C ASP A 89 -7.15 2.57 -1.23
N HIS A 90 -6.99 1.44 -0.53
CA HIS A 90 -8.00 0.40 -0.45
C HIS A 90 -8.22 -0.13 0.99
N PRO A 91 -9.39 0.10 1.61
CA PRO A 91 -9.59 -0.08 3.05
C PRO A 91 -9.57 -1.54 3.53
N TRP A 92 -9.81 -2.52 2.65
CA TRP A 92 -10.13 -3.89 3.07
C TRP A 92 -8.94 -4.85 3.14
N PHE A 93 -7.81 -4.56 2.48
CA PHE A 93 -6.75 -5.57 2.32
C PHE A 93 -5.44 -5.15 3.00
N ASP A 94 -4.86 -4.01 2.60
CA ASP A 94 -3.47 -3.69 2.94
C ASP A 94 -3.18 -3.66 4.45
N VAL A 95 -4.06 -3.00 5.20
CA VAL A 95 -3.91 -2.83 6.66
C VAL A 95 -4.14 -4.16 7.38
N GLU A 96 -5.06 -4.99 6.90
CA GLU A 96 -5.30 -6.31 7.47
C GLU A 96 -4.11 -7.24 7.22
N LEU A 97 -3.60 -7.28 5.98
CA LEU A 97 -2.44 -8.07 5.61
C LEU A 97 -1.18 -7.65 6.39
N LEU A 98 -0.95 -6.34 6.55
CA LEU A 98 0.12 -5.82 7.39
C LEU A 98 -0.09 -6.21 8.86
N SER A 99 -1.31 -6.07 9.38
CA SER A 99 -1.65 -6.43 10.76
C SER A 99 -1.39 -7.92 11.04
N ASN A 100 -1.77 -8.78 10.11
CA ASN A 100 -1.55 -10.22 10.18
C ASN A 100 -0.06 -10.59 10.10
N LEU A 101 0.74 -9.86 9.31
CA LEU A 101 2.19 -10.06 9.27
C LEU A 101 2.86 -9.63 10.58
N LEU A 102 2.50 -8.45 11.09
CA LEU A 102 3.14 -7.88 12.29
C LEU A 102 2.71 -8.59 13.57
N GLY A 103 1.43 -8.95 13.70
CA GLY A 103 0.90 -9.59 14.92
C GLY A 103 1.27 -8.81 16.18
N SER A 104 1.98 -9.48 17.10
CA SER A 104 2.48 -8.87 18.34
C SER A 104 3.64 -7.88 18.15
N ALA A 105 4.27 -7.86 16.97
CA ALA A 105 5.32 -6.90 16.61
C ALA A 105 4.76 -5.54 16.14
N TRP A 106 3.45 -5.30 16.27
CA TRP A 106 2.85 -4.01 15.91
C TRP A 106 3.52 -2.84 16.66
N PRO A 107 4.06 -1.83 15.95
CA PRO A 107 4.77 -0.72 16.60
C PRO A 107 3.85 0.08 17.52
N ALA A 108 4.30 0.33 18.77
CA ALA A 108 3.50 1.00 19.79
C ALA A 108 3.00 2.41 19.40
N ARG A 109 3.74 3.11 18.54
CA ARG A 109 3.40 4.46 18.07
C ARG A 109 2.61 4.48 16.75
N LEU A 110 2.35 3.31 16.15
CA LEU A 110 1.55 3.19 14.94
C LEU A 110 0.07 3.02 15.30
N SER A 111 -0.76 3.95 14.82
CA SER A 111 -2.21 3.88 14.96
C SER A 111 -2.76 2.60 14.33
N ARG A 112 -3.71 1.94 15.01
CA ARG A 112 -4.49 0.82 14.46
C ARG A 112 -5.50 1.27 13.39
N GLN A 113 -5.85 2.55 13.40
CA GLN A 113 -6.69 3.16 12.38
C GLN A 113 -5.80 3.72 11.26
N SER A 114 -6.19 3.47 10.02
CA SER A 114 -5.61 4.08 8.82
C SER A 114 -6.49 5.22 8.31
N GLN A 115 -5.87 6.12 7.55
CA GLN A 115 -6.59 6.98 6.62
C GLN A 115 -6.66 6.31 5.25
N VAL A 116 -7.75 6.54 4.54
CA VAL A 116 -7.99 5.95 3.23
C VAL A 116 -8.09 7.08 2.23
N PHE A 117 -7.37 6.96 1.11
CA PHE A 117 -7.47 7.91 0.02
C PHE A 117 -7.46 7.15 -1.30
N ASP A 118 -8.64 6.97 -1.90
CA ASP A 118 -8.79 6.39 -3.24
C ASP A 118 -8.69 7.52 -4.26
N PRO A 119 -7.56 7.67 -4.96
CA PRO A 119 -7.42 8.77 -5.91
C PRO A 119 -8.10 8.44 -7.26
N ASN A 120 -8.60 7.21 -7.47
CA ASN A 120 -9.43 6.86 -8.63
C ASN A 120 -10.91 7.20 -8.42
N GLY A 121 -11.36 7.35 -7.16
CA GLY A 121 -12.72 7.74 -6.81
C GLY A 121 -13.02 9.24 -6.91
N VAL A 122 -11.99 10.09 -7.10
CA VAL A 122 -12.16 11.54 -7.11
C VAL A 122 -12.80 12.03 -8.42
N ARG A 123 -13.93 12.74 -8.31
CA ARG A 123 -14.68 13.30 -9.45
C ARG A 123 -14.43 14.77 -9.74
N ASP A 124 -13.90 15.52 -8.77
CA ASP A 124 -13.52 16.91 -8.98
C ASP A 124 -12.45 17.00 -10.07
N TYR A 125 -12.71 17.80 -11.11
CA TYR A 125 -11.88 17.86 -12.31
C TYR A 125 -10.48 18.43 -12.04
N GLU A 126 -10.39 19.46 -11.19
CA GLU A 126 -9.10 20.08 -10.84
C GLU A 126 -8.24 19.08 -10.08
N ILE A 127 -8.83 18.40 -9.10
CA ILE A 127 -8.13 17.39 -8.31
C ILE A 127 -7.75 16.19 -9.18
N ALA A 128 -8.66 15.68 -10.02
CA ALA A 128 -8.40 14.57 -10.93
C ALA A 128 -7.24 14.88 -11.89
N THR A 129 -7.16 16.12 -12.39
CA THR A 129 -6.06 16.59 -13.24
C THR A 129 -4.74 16.60 -12.47
N ALA A 130 -4.72 17.14 -11.25
CA ALA A 130 -3.51 17.15 -10.41
C ALA A 130 -3.03 15.71 -10.08
N LEU A 131 -3.97 14.81 -9.78
CA LEU A 131 -3.68 13.39 -9.52
C LEU A 131 -3.07 12.71 -10.75
N HIS A 132 -3.62 12.96 -11.93
CA HIS A 132 -3.08 12.44 -13.19
C HIS A 132 -1.61 12.83 -13.39
N HIS A 133 -1.28 14.11 -13.18
CA HIS A 133 0.10 14.59 -13.29
C HIS A 133 1.02 14.00 -12.20
N ALA A 134 0.56 13.93 -10.95
CA ALA A 134 1.36 13.42 -9.83
C ALA A 134 1.69 11.93 -9.96
N ARG A 135 0.74 11.14 -10.48
CA ARG A 135 0.88 9.69 -10.67
C ARG A 135 1.79 9.34 -11.85
N ARG A 136 1.78 10.16 -12.90
CA ARG A 136 2.70 10.09 -14.05
C ARG A 136 4.11 10.59 -13.77
N GLY A 137 4.46 10.91 -12.51
CA GLY A 137 5.75 11.48 -12.12
C GLY A 137 6.92 10.85 -12.89
N HIS A 138 7.91 11.68 -13.26
CA HIS A 138 9.00 11.47 -14.25
C HIS A 138 9.82 10.16 -14.20
N ASP A 139 9.51 9.24 -13.30
CA ASP A 139 10.14 7.95 -13.20
C ASP A 139 9.54 6.97 -14.21
N VAL A 140 10.13 6.92 -15.41
CA VAL A 140 9.82 5.95 -16.47
C VAL A 140 9.97 4.48 -16.04
N ARG A 141 10.55 4.22 -14.85
CA ARG A 141 10.73 2.87 -14.31
C ARG A 141 9.66 2.47 -13.30
N ALA A 142 8.77 3.36 -12.89
CA ALA A 142 7.73 3.04 -11.92
C ALA A 142 6.79 1.97 -12.50
N ARG A 143 6.79 0.78 -11.90
CA ARG A 143 5.97 -0.36 -12.34
C ARG A 143 4.57 -0.26 -11.75
N LEU A 144 3.53 -0.55 -12.53
CA LEU A 144 2.21 -0.82 -11.95
C LEU A 144 2.27 -2.17 -11.27
N HIS A 145 1.49 -2.35 -10.19
CA HIS A 145 1.42 -3.62 -9.46
C HIS A 145 2.75 -4.00 -8.81
N HIS A 146 3.41 -2.98 -8.24
CA HIS A 146 4.62 -3.12 -7.46
C HIS A 146 4.49 -2.27 -6.21
N ALA A 147 4.33 -2.92 -5.06
CA ALA A 147 3.93 -2.25 -3.83
C ALA A 147 4.80 -1.05 -3.44
N GLY A 148 6.12 -1.10 -3.67
CA GLY A 148 6.99 0.04 -3.41
C GLY A 148 6.71 1.25 -4.32
N ASP A 149 6.38 1.00 -5.59
CA ASP A 149 6.10 2.05 -6.58
C ASP A 149 4.68 2.62 -6.38
N ASP A 150 3.72 1.76 -6.05
CA ASP A 150 2.34 2.15 -5.77
C ASP A 150 2.21 2.95 -4.46
N ALA A 151 2.92 2.56 -3.39
CA ALA A 151 2.99 3.37 -2.17
C ALA A 151 3.61 4.77 -2.44
N ARG A 152 4.60 4.87 -3.34
CA ARG A 152 5.16 6.17 -3.77
C ARG A 152 4.15 6.98 -4.59
N ARG A 153 3.38 6.34 -5.48
CA ARG A 153 2.28 7.00 -6.22
C ARG A 153 1.21 7.52 -5.27
N LEU A 154 0.85 6.76 -4.24
CA LEU A 154 -0.12 7.18 -3.23
C LEU A 154 0.38 8.41 -2.47
N LYS A 155 1.65 8.41 -2.03
CA LYS A 155 2.29 9.60 -1.42
C LYS A 155 2.19 10.83 -2.32
N ARG A 156 2.56 10.69 -3.61
CA ARG A 156 2.49 11.80 -4.58
C ARG A 156 1.06 12.28 -4.78
N SER A 157 0.09 11.37 -4.78
CA SER A 157 -1.32 11.68 -4.93
C SER A 157 -1.83 12.51 -3.74
N VAL A 158 -1.55 12.08 -2.51
CA VAL A 158 -1.88 12.85 -1.29
C VAL A 158 -1.20 14.21 -1.29
N ALA A 159 0.08 14.27 -1.69
CA ALA A 159 0.79 15.55 -1.80
C ALA A 159 0.12 16.48 -2.81
N ALA A 160 -0.27 16.00 -4.00
CA ALA A 160 -0.89 16.80 -5.04
C ALA A 160 -2.20 17.45 -4.57
N VAL A 161 -3.05 16.69 -3.88
CA VAL A 161 -4.30 17.22 -3.29
C VAL A 161 -4.01 18.32 -2.26
N ARG A 162 -3.01 18.10 -1.40
CA ARG A 162 -2.59 19.09 -0.40
C ARG A 162 -2.05 20.38 -1.03
N HIS A 163 -1.36 20.28 -2.18
CA HIS A 163 -0.88 21.47 -2.92
C HIS A 163 -2.02 22.33 -3.46
N LEU A 164 -3.20 21.74 -3.68
CA LEU A 164 -4.43 22.47 -4.02
C LEU A 164 -5.15 23.05 -2.79
N GLY A 165 -4.58 22.92 -1.59
CA GLY A 165 -5.20 23.37 -0.34
C GLY A 165 -6.44 22.55 0.04
N ARG A 166 -6.54 21.29 -0.40
CA ARG A 166 -7.63 20.37 -0.08
C ARG A 166 -7.13 19.28 0.89
N ASP A 167 -8.05 18.72 1.68
CA ASP A 167 -7.75 17.56 2.54
C ASP A 167 -8.10 16.26 1.80
N PRO A 168 -7.11 15.44 1.37
CA PRO A 168 -7.36 14.21 0.61
C PRO A 168 -8.23 13.19 1.36
N PHE A 169 -8.24 13.21 2.69
CA PHE A 169 -8.97 12.23 3.49
C PHE A 169 -10.44 12.60 3.71
N THR A 170 -10.88 13.73 3.16
CA THR A 170 -12.28 14.20 3.19
C THR A 170 -12.96 14.13 1.82
N LEU A 171 -12.21 13.79 0.76
CA LEU A 171 -12.71 13.77 -0.62
C LEU A 171 -13.54 12.52 -0.97
N GLN A 172 -13.77 11.62 -0.02
CA GLN A 172 -14.47 10.37 -0.28
C GLN A 172 -15.96 10.61 -0.51
N GLU A 173 -16.39 10.54 -1.77
CA GLU A 173 -17.77 10.25 -2.11
C GLU A 173 -17.97 8.73 -1.95
N HIS A 174 -18.70 8.33 -0.92
CA HIS A 174 -18.93 6.94 -0.51
C HIS A 174 -19.09 5.95 -1.68
N ARG A 175 -18.14 5.02 -1.79
CA ARG A 175 -18.40 3.69 -2.37
C ARG A 175 -18.51 2.69 -1.22
N GLU A 176 -19.72 2.50 -0.71
CA GLU A 176 -20.12 1.17 -0.23
C GLU A 176 -20.17 0.29 -1.49
N GLN A 177 -19.59 -0.91 -1.59
CA GLN A 177 -19.58 -2.04 -0.66
C GLN A 177 -18.34 -2.91 -0.93
N ALA A 178 -17.91 -3.66 0.09
CA ALA A 178 -17.05 -4.84 -0.07
C ALA A 178 -17.74 -5.87 -1.00
N PRO A 179 -16.99 -6.73 -1.73
CA PRO A 179 -17.60 -7.73 -2.59
C PRO A 179 -18.52 -8.64 -1.77
N ALA A 180 -19.78 -8.75 -2.21
CA ALA A 180 -20.72 -9.72 -1.71
C ALA A 180 -20.11 -11.12 -1.82
N ALA A 181 -19.88 -11.76 -0.68
CA ALA A 181 -19.76 -13.21 -0.61
C ALA A 181 -21.14 -13.83 -0.93
N ALA A 182 -21.52 -13.84 -2.22
CA ALA A 182 -22.64 -14.61 -2.74
C ALA A 182 -22.66 -14.55 -4.28
N MET A 183 -22.13 -15.58 -4.93
CA MET A 183 -22.88 -16.26 -6.00
C MET A 183 -22.60 -17.76 -5.86
N THR A 184 -23.55 -18.41 -5.23
CA THR A 184 -23.88 -19.82 -5.39
C THR A 184 -23.98 -20.19 -6.86
N GLY A 185 -23.34 -21.29 -7.25
CA GLY A 185 -23.40 -21.89 -8.59
C GLY A 185 -22.22 -22.81 -8.80
#